data_AF-A0A534L3G4-F1
#
_entry.id   AF-A0A534L3G4-F1
#
_cell.length_a   1.000
_cell.length_b   1.000
_cell.length_c   1.000
_cell.angle_alpha   90.00
_cell.angle_beta   90.00
_cell.angle_gamma   90.00
#
_symmetry.space_group_name_H-M   'P 1'
#
loop_
_entity.id
_entity.type
_entity.pdbx_description
1 polymer ?
#
loop_
_entity_poly.entity_id
_entity_poly.type
_entity_poly.pdbx_seq_one_letter_code
_entity_poly.pdbx_strand_id
1 'polypeptide(L)'
;MGIFCCFFGHALAARWENGPWRFGTSRPRLLGVLFLYERPTPSPKGGGRRELAGTGPRPPVAILLSIVVSLPLFPYNWHLLLHILGAVLFLGNLAVTAAWMTWAVGQKDSRVAAFASAGVNRADRWFTSPGMILLLLNGLALTNLAWGGWLGFTMSPNRWIFVGLTLLIATGALYGAVIRRYQNQMVRMSSEAAQTNAPLPEDFASVFRKWTLWGAIATILPLVALYVMVAKPAI
;
A
#
# COMPACT_ATOMS: atom_id res chain seq x y z
N MET A 1 -16.89 -16.21 14.52
CA MET A 1 -16.52 -14.84 14.99
C MET A 1 -15.06 -14.59 14.60
N GLY A 2 -14.82 -13.85 13.52
CA GLY A 2 -13.47 -13.67 12.97
C GLY A 2 -12.74 -12.45 13.53
N ILE A 3 -11.42 -12.56 13.61
CA ILE A 3 -10.43 -11.58 14.14
C ILE A 3 -10.62 -10.15 13.60
N PHE A 4 -11.22 -9.97 12.41
CA PHE A 4 -11.51 -8.66 11.82
C PHE A 4 -12.63 -7.88 12.51
N CYS A 5 -13.61 -8.56 13.13
CA CYS A 5 -14.71 -7.88 13.82
C CYS A 5 -14.21 -7.10 15.05
N CYS A 6 -13.15 -7.60 15.71
CA CYS A 6 -12.55 -6.95 16.87
C CYS A 6 -11.74 -5.68 16.53
N PHE A 7 -11.23 -5.54 15.31
CA PHE A 7 -10.37 -4.39 14.96
C PHE A 7 -11.16 -3.15 14.51
N PHE A 8 -12.38 -3.32 13.98
CA PHE A 8 -13.16 -2.20 13.41
C PHE A 8 -14.52 -1.97 14.09
N GLY A 9 -15.02 -2.92 14.88
CA GLY A 9 -16.40 -2.92 15.36
C GLY A 9 -16.69 -2.11 16.64
N HIS A 10 -15.69 -1.67 17.41
CA HIS A 10 -15.94 -1.09 18.74
C HIS A 10 -15.72 0.42 18.88
N ALA A 11 -15.11 1.11 17.92
CA ALA A 11 -14.68 2.50 18.10
C ALA A 11 -15.59 3.57 17.45
N LEU A 12 -16.56 3.19 16.62
CA LEU A 12 -17.33 4.15 15.81
C LEU A 12 -18.81 4.32 16.20
N ALA A 13 -19.30 3.62 17.22
CA ALA A 13 -20.73 3.63 17.58
C ALA A 13 -21.10 4.50 18.80
N ALA A 14 -20.15 5.10 19.52
CA ALA A 14 -20.43 5.67 20.86
C ALA A 14 -20.24 7.19 21.02
N ARG A 15 -20.11 7.98 19.95
CA ARG A 15 -19.97 9.45 20.10
C ARG A 15 -20.55 10.25 18.94
N TRP A 16 -21.78 9.94 18.54
CA TRP A 16 -22.51 10.69 17.50
C TRP A 16 -23.70 11.48 18.05
N GLU A 17 -23.68 11.90 19.31
CA GLU A 17 -24.78 12.69 19.87
C GLU A 17 -24.28 13.95 20.60
N ASN A 18 -24.64 15.09 20.01
CA ASN A 18 -24.91 16.41 20.61
C ASN A 18 -23.74 17.31 21.03
N GLY A 19 -23.42 18.28 20.17
CA GLY A 19 -22.75 19.54 20.54
C GLY A 19 -22.78 20.56 19.40
N PRO A 20 -23.24 21.81 19.61
CA PRO A 20 -23.22 22.82 18.56
C PRO A 20 -21.79 23.27 18.26
N TRP A 21 -21.39 23.18 16.99
CA TRP A 21 -20.10 23.66 16.49
C TRP A 21 -20.01 25.19 16.62
N ARG A 22 -19.33 25.67 17.66
CA ARG A 22 -18.94 27.09 17.78
C ARG A 22 -17.62 27.28 17.01
N PHE A 23 -17.68 27.86 15.83
CA PHE A 23 -16.49 28.32 15.11
C PHE A 23 -15.96 29.59 15.77
N GLY A 24 -14.93 29.45 16.60
CA GLY A 24 -14.15 30.57 17.12
C GLY A 24 -13.26 31.12 16.00
N THR A 25 -13.58 32.30 15.49
CA THR A 25 -12.72 33.03 14.54
C THR A 25 -11.52 33.62 15.29
N SER A 26 -10.45 32.83 15.41
CA SER A 26 -9.14 33.36 15.81
C SER A 26 -8.31 33.59 14.56
N ARG A 27 -8.08 34.86 14.22
CA ARG A 27 -7.17 35.28 13.14
C ARG A 27 -5.75 34.76 13.45
N PRO A 28 -5.10 33.98 12.57
CA PRO A 28 -3.67 33.74 12.71
C PRO A 28 -2.90 34.94 12.15
N ARG A 29 -2.10 35.58 13.00
CA ARG A 29 -1.00 36.46 12.58
C ARG A 29 -0.02 35.62 11.76
N LEU A 30 0.21 36.01 10.51
CA LEU A 30 1.37 35.58 9.75
C LEU A 30 2.63 35.91 10.57
N LEU A 31 3.51 34.93 10.76
CA LEU A 31 4.97 35.09 10.80
C LEU A 31 5.59 33.73 10.44
N GLY A 32 6.55 33.78 9.53
CA GLY A 32 6.87 32.72 8.61
C GLY A 32 7.62 31.53 9.21
N VAL A 33 7.25 30.35 8.71
CA VAL A 33 8.18 29.24 8.54
C VAL A 33 8.11 28.86 7.08
N LEU A 34 8.86 29.60 6.26
CA LEU A 34 9.24 29.15 4.94
C LEU A 34 9.93 27.79 5.13
N PHE A 35 9.32 26.74 4.58
CA PHE A 35 9.91 25.42 4.44
C PHE A 35 11.07 25.51 3.44
N LEU A 36 12.21 26.06 3.90
CA LEU A 36 13.47 25.99 3.19
C LEU A 36 14.04 24.59 3.40
N TYR A 37 13.67 23.68 2.50
CA TYR A 37 14.47 22.48 2.26
C TYR A 37 15.75 22.92 1.54
N GLU A 38 16.79 23.24 2.31
CA GLU A 38 18.13 23.47 1.78
C GLU A 38 18.61 22.19 1.09
N ARG A 39 18.91 22.27 -0.21
CA ARG A 39 19.68 21.21 -0.88
C ARG A 39 21.07 21.16 -0.22
N PRO A 40 21.61 19.99 0.16
CA PRO A 40 22.97 19.92 0.67
C PRO A 40 23.95 20.28 -0.47
N THR A 41 24.79 21.30 -0.23
CA THR A 41 25.88 21.67 -1.14
C THR A 41 27.04 20.67 -0.99
N PRO A 42 27.66 20.21 -2.10
CA PRO A 42 28.80 19.30 -2.01
C PRO A 42 30.01 20.02 -1.38
N SER A 43 30.57 19.41 -0.32
CA SER A 43 31.75 19.90 0.38
C SER A 43 33.01 19.75 -0.49
N PRO A 44 33.83 20.81 -0.68
CA PRO A 44 35.08 20.70 -1.40
C PRO A 44 36.20 20.41 -0.41
N LYS A 45 36.67 19.16 -0.32
CA LYS A 45 38.07 18.76 -0.06
C LYS A 45 38.21 17.24 0.14
N GLY A 46 39.22 16.66 -0.52
CA GLY A 46 39.81 15.38 -0.13
C GLY A 46 39.99 14.42 -1.31
N GLY A 47 41.07 14.59 -2.06
CA GLY A 47 41.49 13.64 -3.09
C GLY A 47 41.78 12.25 -2.51
N GLY A 48 41.27 11.23 -3.19
CA GLY A 48 41.51 9.82 -2.91
C GLY A 48 40.81 8.99 -3.96
N ARG A 49 41.46 8.79 -5.11
CA ARG A 49 40.99 7.94 -6.20
C ARG A 49 40.99 6.48 -5.70
N ARG A 50 39.91 6.04 -5.04
CA ARG A 50 39.64 4.62 -4.79
C ARG A 50 39.00 4.05 -6.05
N GLU A 51 39.72 3.13 -6.70
CA GLU A 51 39.17 2.24 -7.72
C GLU A 51 37.85 1.63 -7.24
N LEU A 52 36.80 1.88 -8.01
CA LEU A 52 35.50 1.22 -7.86
C LEU A 52 35.68 -0.25 -8.26
N ALA A 53 35.83 -1.12 -7.27
CA ALA A 53 35.71 -2.55 -7.45
C ALA A 53 34.37 -2.87 -8.15
N GLY A 54 34.46 -3.62 -9.24
CA GLY A 54 33.40 -3.79 -10.22
C GLY A 54 32.09 -4.32 -9.63
N THR A 55 31.02 -3.56 -9.85
CA THR A 55 29.66 -4.09 -9.76
C THR A 55 29.44 -5.00 -10.97
N GLY A 56 29.17 -6.29 -10.73
CA GLY A 56 28.80 -7.24 -11.80
C GLY A 56 27.64 -6.72 -12.67
N PRO A 57 27.47 -7.26 -13.89
CA PRO A 57 26.49 -6.75 -14.84
C PRO A 57 25.09 -6.78 -14.22
N ARG A 58 24.50 -5.60 -14.04
CA ARG A 58 23.11 -5.45 -13.59
C ARG A 58 22.21 -6.10 -14.64
N PRO A 59 21.17 -6.86 -14.26
CA PRO A 59 20.27 -7.45 -15.23
C PRO A 59 19.68 -6.35 -16.12
N PRO A 60 19.64 -6.53 -17.45
CA PRO A 60 19.26 -5.47 -18.40
C PRO A 60 17.87 -4.89 -18.14
N VAL A 61 16.98 -5.67 -17.51
CA VAL A 61 15.65 -5.25 -17.06
C VAL A 61 15.71 -4.18 -15.97
N ALA A 62 16.65 -4.27 -15.03
CA ALA A 62 16.83 -3.26 -13.98
C ALA A 62 17.33 -1.93 -14.55
N ILE A 63 18.14 -1.98 -15.62
CA ILE A 63 18.61 -0.80 -16.34
C ILE A 63 17.45 -0.16 -17.12
N LEU A 64 16.63 -0.95 -17.82
CA LEU A 64 15.49 -0.43 -18.59
C LEU A 64 14.41 0.18 -17.68
N LEU A 65 14.08 -0.48 -16.57
CA LEU A 65 13.14 0.04 -15.57
C LEU A 65 13.67 1.31 -14.90
N SER A 66 14.96 1.36 -14.59
CA SER A 66 15.57 2.57 -14.03
C SER A 66 15.56 3.71 -15.05
N ILE A 67 15.78 3.48 -16.35
CA ILE A 67 15.68 4.52 -17.38
C ILE A 67 14.26 5.08 -17.49
N VAL A 68 13.23 4.21 -17.56
CA VAL A 68 11.82 4.64 -17.66
C VAL A 68 11.37 5.42 -16.41
N VAL A 69 11.84 5.01 -15.22
CA VAL A 69 11.53 5.68 -13.94
C VAL A 69 12.40 6.94 -13.69
N SER A 70 13.57 7.04 -14.34
CA SER A 70 14.51 8.16 -14.16
C SER A 70 14.36 9.26 -15.21
N LEU A 71 13.49 9.10 -16.20
CA LEU A 71 13.08 10.22 -17.03
C LEU A 71 12.30 11.19 -16.12
N PRO A 72 12.77 12.43 -15.91
CA PRO A 72 12.07 13.40 -15.10
C PRO A 72 10.90 13.94 -15.93
N LEU A 73 9.91 13.08 -16.21
CA LEU A 73 8.72 13.45 -16.95
C LEU A 73 7.97 14.55 -16.19
N PHE A 74 8.09 14.57 -14.85
CA PHE A 74 7.40 15.50 -13.97
C PHE A 74 8.27 16.02 -12.81
N PRO A 75 7.93 17.20 -12.24
CA PRO A 75 8.53 17.73 -11.02
C PRO A 75 8.38 16.82 -9.78
N TYR A 76 9.25 16.98 -8.78
CA TYR A 76 9.24 16.21 -7.52
C TYR A 76 7.86 16.12 -6.85
N ASN A 77 7.16 17.26 -6.74
CA ASN A 77 5.85 17.32 -6.07
C ASN A 77 4.78 16.47 -6.76
N TRP A 78 4.87 16.28 -8.08
CA TRP A 78 3.96 15.40 -8.81
C TRP A 78 4.19 13.93 -8.48
N HIS A 79 5.45 13.51 -8.38
CA HIS A 79 5.76 12.17 -7.91
C HIS A 79 5.32 11.94 -6.47
N LEU A 80 5.49 12.94 -5.59
CA LEU A 80 5.01 12.86 -4.21
C LEU A 80 3.49 12.71 -4.16
N LEU A 81 2.76 13.52 -4.92
CA LEU A 81 1.30 13.44 -5.03
C LEU A 81 0.86 12.05 -5.51
N LEU A 82 1.45 11.54 -6.59
CA LEU A 82 1.12 10.24 -7.15
C LEU A 82 1.48 9.08 -6.21
N HIS A 83 2.58 9.19 -5.47
CA HIS A 83 2.94 8.21 -4.44
C HIS A 83 1.90 8.17 -3.31
N ILE A 84 1.49 9.34 -2.80
CA ILE A 84 0.45 9.45 -1.77
C ILE A 84 -0.90 8.94 -2.29
N LEU A 85 -1.27 9.28 -3.52
CA LEU A 85 -2.47 8.76 -4.17
C LEU A 85 -2.42 7.23 -4.25
N GLY A 86 -1.27 6.66 -4.62
CA GLY A 86 -1.04 5.22 -4.61
C GLY A 86 -1.28 4.60 -3.23
N ALA A 87 -0.78 5.24 -2.16
CA ALA A 87 -0.99 4.81 -0.79
C ALA A 87 -2.48 4.80 -0.40
N VAL A 88 -3.20 5.88 -0.73
CA VAL A 88 -4.64 6.02 -0.45
C VAL A 88 -5.46 4.95 -1.17
N LEU A 89 -5.22 4.74 -2.47
CA LEU A 89 -5.92 3.73 -3.26
C LEU A 89 -5.63 2.32 -2.75
N PHE A 90 -4.35 2.03 -2.47
CA PHE A 90 -3.93 0.70 -2.05
C PHE A 90 -4.46 0.34 -0.66
N LEU A 91 -4.16 1.15 0.37
CA LEU A 91 -4.60 0.88 1.75
C LEU A 91 -6.11 1.02 1.90
N GLY A 92 -6.72 1.99 1.24
CA GLY A 92 -8.17 2.19 1.25
C GLY A 92 -8.90 0.96 0.72
N ASN A 93 -8.47 0.40 -0.41
CA ASN A 93 -9.09 -0.78 -0.97
C ASN A 93 -8.90 -2.03 -0.09
N LEU A 94 -7.72 -2.23 0.52
CA LEU A 94 -7.49 -3.34 1.45
C LEU A 94 -8.50 -3.32 2.62
N ALA A 95 -8.76 -2.15 3.19
CA ALA A 95 -9.71 -2.00 4.29
C ALA A 95 -11.16 -2.21 3.84
N VAL A 96 -11.58 -1.54 2.77
CA VAL A 96 -12.98 -1.57 2.29
C VAL A 96 -13.37 -2.97 1.79
N THR A 97 -12.49 -3.63 1.05
CA THR A 97 -12.77 -4.99 0.54
C THR A 97 -12.89 -6.02 1.65
N ALA A 98 -12.06 -5.93 2.69
CA ALA A 98 -12.15 -6.81 3.85
C ALA A 98 -13.49 -6.62 4.60
N ALA A 99 -13.91 -5.37 4.80
CA ALA A 99 -15.16 -5.03 5.46
C ALA A 99 -16.38 -5.54 4.68
N TRP A 100 -16.50 -5.16 3.39
CA TRP A 100 -17.67 -5.56 2.60
C TRP A 100 -17.75 -7.07 2.44
N MET A 101 -16.61 -7.77 2.39
CA MET A 101 -16.59 -9.21 2.08
C MET A 101 -17.04 -9.99 3.30
N THR A 102 -16.62 -9.52 4.49
CA THR A 102 -17.07 -10.06 5.77
C THR A 102 -18.58 -9.88 5.95
N TRP A 103 -19.12 -8.70 5.62
CA TRP A 103 -20.56 -8.47 5.68
C TRP A 103 -21.33 -9.32 4.67
N ALA A 104 -20.87 -9.39 3.42
CA ALA A 104 -21.51 -10.17 2.37
C ALA A 104 -21.59 -11.67 2.71
N VAL A 105 -20.48 -12.26 3.18
CA VAL A 105 -20.45 -13.67 3.60
C VAL A 105 -21.33 -13.91 4.84
N GLY A 106 -21.44 -12.91 5.73
CA GLY A 106 -22.32 -12.95 6.90
C GLY A 106 -23.81 -13.13 6.56
N GLN A 107 -24.24 -12.69 5.38
CA GLN A 107 -25.64 -12.85 4.93
C GLN A 107 -26.00 -14.29 4.57
N LYS A 108 -25.00 -15.19 4.40
CA LYS A 108 -25.19 -16.60 4.00
C LYS A 108 -25.96 -16.79 2.69
N ASP A 109 -26.02 -15.76 1.84
CA ASP A 109 -26.64 -15.79 0.51
C ASP A 109 -25.56 -15.98 -0.56
N SER A 110 -25.72 -17.01 -1.40
CA SER A 110 -24.75 -17.37 -2.44
C SER A 110 -24.63 -16.31 -3.54
N ARG A 111 -25.71 -15.60 -3.89
CA ARG A 111 -25.71 -14.53 -4.89
C ARG A 111 -24.96 -13.30 -4.37
N VAL A 112 -25.20 -12.93 -3.10
CA VAL A 112 -24.49 -11.81 -2.45
C VAL A 112 -23.01 -12.12 -2.33
N ALA A 113 -22.65 -13.35 -1.90
CA ALA A 113 -21.26 -13.78 -1.82
C ALA A 113 -20.57 -13.82 -3.19
N ALA A 114 -21.27 -14.23 -4.26
CA ALA A 114 -20.75 -14.24 -5.63
C ALA A 114 -20.44 -12.83 -6.13
N PHE A 115 -21.40 -11.91 -5.97
CA PHE A 115 -21.22 -10.52 -6.31
C PHE A 115 -20.05 -9.89 -5.55
N ALA A 116 -19.99 -10.09 -4.23
CA ALA A 116 -18.92 -9.55 -3.40
C ALA A 116 -17.55 -10.13 -3.76
N SER A 117 -17.44 -11.45 -3.93
CA SER A 117 -16.18 -12.12 -4.30
C SER A 117 -15.64 -11.63 -5.64
N ALA A 118 -16.51 -11.52 -6.65
CA ALA A 118 -16.12 -10.99 -7.96
C ALA A 118 -15.79 -9.49 -7.89
N GLY A 119 -16.51 -8.76 -7.04
CA GLY A 119 -16.27 -7.36 -6.72
C GLY A 119 -14.87 -7.12 -6.14
N VAL A 120 -14.44 -7.94 -5.18
CA VAL A 120 -13.06 -7.88 -4.62
C VAL A 120 -12.02 -8.02 -5.73
N ASN A 121 -12.12 -9.05 -6.56
CA ASN A 121 -11.19 -9.27 -7.67
C ASN A 121 -11.12 -8.10 -8.66
N ARG A 122 -12.27 -7.47 -8.92
CA ARG A 122 -12.36 -6.29 -9.79
C ARG A 122 -11.76 -5.07 -9.12
N ALA A 123 -12.07 -4.83 -7.86
CA ALA A 123 -11.53 -3.74 -7.06
C ALA A 123 -10.00 -3.82 -6.96
N ASP A 124 -9.45 -5.02 -6.75
CA ASP A 124 -8.00 -5.21 -6.73
C ASP A 124 -7.31 -4.94 -8.08
N ARG A 125 -8.01 -5.18 -9.19
CA ARG A 125 -7.49 -4.83 -10.52
C ARG A 125 -7.47 -3.32 -10.76
N TRP A 126 -8.44 -2.58 -10.22
CA TRP A 126 -8.60 -1.15 -10.49
C TRP A 126 -7.97 -0.24 -9.42
N PHE A 127 -7.82 -0.72 -8.19
CA PHE A 127 -7.31 0.07 -7.07
C PHE A 127 -6.02 -0.50 -6.49
N THR A 128 -5.98 -1.78 -6.15
CA THR A 128 -4.80 -2.40 -5.52
C THR A 128 -3.60 -2.45 -6.47
N SER A 129 -3.79 -3.01 -7.67
CA SER A 129 -2.69 -3.14 -8.66
C SER A 129 -2.17 -1.77 -9.11
N PRO A 130 -3.02 -0.82 -9.52
CA PRO A 130 -2.55 0.52 -9.90
C PRO A 130 -1.96 1.28 -8.71
N GLY A 131 -2.55 1.18 -7.52
CA GLY A 131 -2.04 1.82 -6.31
C GLY A 131 -0.64 1.32 -5.93
N MET A 132 -0.40 0.01 -6.02
CA MET A 132 0.92 -0.58 -5.80
C MET A 132 1.95 -0.14 -6.86
N ILE A 133 1.54 -0.04 -8.13
CA ILE A 133 2.41 0.49 -9.20
C ILE A 133 2.76 1.96 -8.94
N LEU A 134 1.79 2.78 -8.58
CA LEU A 134 2.02 4.19 -8.23
C LEU A 134 2.97 4.33 -7.04
N LEU A 135 2.79 3.53 -6.00
CA LEU A 135 3.70 3.48 -4.85
C LEU A 135 5.13 3.15 -5.27
N LEU A 136 5.31 2.07 -6.02
CA LEU A 136 6.64 1.58 -6.40
C LEU A 136 7.36 2.56 -7.34
N LEU A 137 6.73 2.95 -8.45
CA LEU A 137 7.38 3.77 -9.47
C LEU A 137 7.69 5.18 -8.94
N ASN A 138 6.73 5.81 -8.26
CA ASN A 138 6.96 7.16 -7.73
C ASN A 138 7.88 7.15 -6.50
N GLY A 139 7.85 6.11 -5.67
CA GLY A 139 8.79 5.96 -4.55
C GLY A 139 10.24 5.85 -5.04
N LEU A 140 10.47 5.08 -6.10
CA LEU A 140 11.77 4.98 -6.76
C LEU A 140 12.19 6.30 -7.42
N ALA A 141 11.27 6.98 -8.11
CA ALA A 141 11.54 8.29 -8.72
C ALA A 141 11.91 9.36 -7.67
N LEU A 142 11.15 9.46 -6.58
CA LEU A 142 11.43 10.38 -5.46
C LEU A 142 12.80 10.11 -4.85
N THR A 143 13.13 8.82 -4.68
CA THR A 143 14.42 8.40 -4.15
C THR A 143 15.56 8.77 -5.10
N ASN A 144 15.36 8.60 -6.41
CA ASN A 144 16.34 8.99 -7.42
C ASN A 144 16.58 10.51 -7.44
N LEU A 145 15.51 11.31 -7.43
CA LEU A 145 15.56 12.76 -7.46
C LEU A 145 16.19 13.37 -6.20
N ALA A 146 15.94 12.78 -5.02
CA ALA A 146 16.43 13.32 -3.75
C ALA A 146 17.81 12.77 -3.34
N TRP A 147 18.14 11.52 -3.71
CA TRP A 147 19.29 10.80 -3.15
C TRP A 147 20.18 10.11 -4.20
N GLY A 148 19.98 10.35 -5.50
CA GLY A 148 20.86 9.81 -6.56
C GLY A 148 20.68 8.32 -6.85
N GLY A 149 19.52 7.75 -6.47
CA GLY A 149 19.11 6.40 -6.89
C GLY A 149 19.47 5.29 -5.89
N TRP A 150 19.80 4.10 -6.40
CA TRP A 150 19.88 2.86 -5.60
C TRP A 150 20.91 2.88 -4.46
N LEU A 151 21.99 3.66 -4.60
CA LEU A 151 23.04 3.78 -3.59
C LEU A 151 22.69 4.74 -2.44
N GLY A 152 21.75 5.68 -2.65
CA GLY A 152 21.43 6.73 -1.67
C GLY A 152 20.42 6.35 -0.59
N PHE A 153 19.58 5.33 -0.85
CA PHE A 153 18.53 4.90 0.09
C PHE A 153 18.87 3.62 0.86
N THR A 154 19.90 2.89 0.43
CA THR A 154 20.38 1.67 1.08
C THR A 154 21.36 1.95 2.22
N MET A 155 21.84 3.20 2.31
CA MET A 155 22.80 3.66 3.31
C MET A 155 22.11 4.46 4.42
N SER A 156 22.66 4.40 5.63
CA SER A 156 22.23 5.27 6.75
C SER A 156 22.45 6.74 6.39
N PRO A 157 21.52 7.65 6.73
CA PRO A 157 20.33 7.44 7.58
C PRO A 157 19.09 6.89 6.87
N ASN A 158 19.11 6.73 5.54
CA ASN A 158 17.92 6.54 4.71
C ASN A 158 17.35 5.11 4.66
N ARG A 159 17.81 4.18 5.52
CA ARG A 159 17.42 2.75 5.41
C ARG A 159 15.94 2.47 5.63
N TRP A 160 15.20 3.39 6.23
CA TRP A 160 13.74 3.29 6.34
C TRP A 160 13.06 3.15 4.96
N ILE A 161 13.62 3.75 3.91
CA ILE A 161 13.11 3.63 2.53
C ILE A 161 13.26 2.19 2.04
N PHE A 162 14.43 1.58 2.28
CA PHE A 162 14.68 0.19 1.93
C PHE A 162 13.72 -0.75 2.65
N VAL A 163 13.52 -0.54 3.96
CA VAL A 163 12.55 -1.32 4.75
C VAL A 163 11.14 -1.21 4.17
N GLY A 164 10.67 0.01 3.87
CA GLY A 164 9.35 0.19 3.26
C GLY A 164 9.22 -0.45 1.88
N LEU A 165 10.27 -0.39 1.06
CA LEU A 165 10.31 -1.08 -0.24
C LEU A 165 10.24 -2.60 -0.08
N THR A 166 11.01 -3.18 0.84
CA THR A 166 10.98 -4.61 1.14
C THR A 166 9.59 -5.05 1.60
N LEU A 167 8.95 -4.29 2.50
CA LEU A 167 7.58 -4.55 2.96
C LEU A 167 6.56 -4.46 1.81
N LEU A 168 6.70 -3.49 0.90
CA LEU A 168 5.84 -3.37 -0.28
C LEU A 168 5.98 -4.58 -1.20
N ILE A 169 7.21 -5.01 -1.51
CA ILE A 169 7.48 -6.19 -2.34
C ILE A 169 6.93 -7.47 -1.67
N ALA A 170 7.17 -7.64 -0.37
CA ALA A 170 6.65 -8.77 0.38
C ALA A 170 5.12 -8.82 0.35
N THR A 171 4.46 -7.66 0.47
CA THR A 171 3.00 -7.55 0.36
C THR A 171 2.51 -7.97 -1.02
N GLY A 172 3.12 -7.45 -2.09
CA GLY A 172 2.77 -7.82 -3.47
C GLY A 172 2.98 -9.30 -3.78
N ALA A 173 4.09 -9.88 -3.29
CA ALA A 173 4.37 -11.31 -3.42
C ALA A 173 3.35 -12.17 -2.69
N LEU A 174 3.01 -11.83 -1.45
CA LEU A 174 2.00 -12.54 -0.65
C LEU A 174 0.62 -12.48 -1.33
N TYR A 175 0.25 -11.31 -1.83
CA TYR A 175 -1.00 -11.13 -2.56
C TYR A 175 -1.06 -11.99 -3.83
N GLY A 176 -0.02 -11.89 -4.67
CA GLY A 176 0.05 -12.59 -5.95
C GLY A 176 0.13 -14.11 -5.81
N ALA A 177 0.91 -14.61 -4.84
CA ALA A 177 1.16 -16.04 -4.66
C ALA A 177 0.06 -16.76 -3.88
N VAL A 178 -0.54 -16.09 -2.87
CA VAL A 178 -1.42 -16.77 -1.90
C VAL A 178 -2.85 -16.24 -1.96
N ILE A 179 -3.07 -14.93 -1.79
CA ILE A 179 -4.41 -14.36 -1.64
C ILE A 179 -5.25 -14.54 -2.91
N ARG A 180 -4.66 -14.26 -4.07
CA ARG A 180 -5.33 -14.35 -5.38
C ARG A 180 -5.92 -15.74 -5.64
N ARG A 181 -5.24 -16.80 -5.19
CA ARG A 181 -5.73 -18.18 -5.32
C ARG A 181 -7.04 -18.36 -4.56
N TYR A 182 -7.10 -17.94 -3.30
CA TYR A 182 -8.31 -18.09 -2.49
C TYR A 182 -9.45 -17.20 -2.98
N GLN A 183 -9.17 -15.99 -3.46
CA GLN A 183 -10.21 -15.15 -4.08
C GLN A 183 -10.86 -15.82 -5.29
N ASN A 184 -10.06 -16.38 -6.19
CA ASN A 184 -10.59 -17.09 -7.36
C ASN A 184 -11.41 -18.32 -6.98
N GLN A 185 -11.00 -19.06 -5.94
CA GLN A 185 -11.78 -20.18 -5.41
C GLN A 185 -13.13 -19.72 -4.85
N MET A 186 -13.15 -18.64 -4.06
CA MET A 186 -14.41 -18.08 -3.54
C MET A 186 -15.34 -17.64 -4.66
N VAL A 187 -14.83 -16.92 -5.68
CA VAL A 187 -15.61 -16.52 -6.86
C VAL A 187 -16.24 -17.72 -7.53
N ARG A 188 -15.45 -18.78 -7.79
CA ARG A 188 -15.95 -19.99 -8.43
C ARG A 188 -17.07 -20.66 -7.62
N MET A 189 -16.78 -20.98 -6.35
CA MET A 189 -17.72 -21.69 -5.48
C MET A 189 -19.03 -20.92 -5.28
N SER A 190 -18.94 -19.61 -5.04
CA SER A 190 -20.13 -18.78 -4.83
C SER A 190 -20.93 -18.58 -6.12
N SER A 191 -20.26 -18.44 -7.29
CA SER A 191 -20.95 -18.30 -8.58
C SER A 191 -21.67 -19.58 -8.99
N GLU A 192 -21.06 -20.75 -8.80
CA GLU A 192 -21.68 -22.06 -9.07
C GLU A 192 -22.93 -22.26 -8.19
N ALA A 193 -22.84 -21.94 -6.90
CA ALA A 193 -23.99 -21.99 -5.98
C ALA A 193 -25.09 -20.99 -6.36
N ALA A 194 -24.72 -19.76 -6.75
CA ALA A 194 -25.67 -18.73 -7.15
C ALA A 194 -26.46 -19.10 -8.43
N GLN A 195 -25.80 -19.75 -9.40
CA GLN A 195 -26.45 -20.18 -10.65
C GLN A 195 -27.45 -21.31 -10.44
N THR A 196 -27.19 -22.19 -9.48
CA THR A 196 -28.03 -23.35 -9.15
C THR A 196 -29.06 -23.05 -8.06
N ASN A 197 -29.11 -21.82 -7.53
CA ASN A 197 -29.90 -21.43 -6.37
C ASN A 197 -29.63 -22.32 -5.13
N ALA A 198 -28.42 -22.82 -5.02
CA ALA A 198 -27.97 -23.64 -3.91
C ALA A 198 -27.39 -22.78 -2.78
N PRO A 199 -27.38 -23.28 -1.53
CA PRO A 199 -26.62 -22.66 -0.44
C PRO A 199 -25.12 -22.70 -0.74
N LEU A 200 -24.36 -21.85 -0.04
CA LEU A 200 -22.89 -21.87 -0.14
C LEU A 200 -22.33 -23.24 0.31
N PRO A 201 -21.37 -23.82 -0.42
CA PRO A 201 -20.74 -25.08 -0.04
C PRO A 201 -20.06 -24.99 1.34
N GLU A 202 -20.05 -26.08 2.11
CA GLU A 202 -19.41 -26.11 3.43
C GLU A 202 -17.92 -25.71 3.38
N ASP A 203 -17.21 -26.14 2.33
CA ASP A 203 -15.80 -25.81 2.09
C ASP A 203 -15.55 -24.31 1.89
N PHE A 204 -16.56 -23.55 1.47
CA PHE A 204 -16.44 -22.10 1.27
C PHE A 204 -15.99 -21.39 2.55
N ALA A 205 -16.50 -21.80 3.71
CA ALA A 205 -16.13 -21.20 4.99
C ALA A 205 -14.64 -21.41 5.32
N SER A 206 -14.09 -22.57 4.96
CA SER A 206 -12.66 -22.87 5.13
C SER A 206 -11.80 -22.00 4.22
N VAL A 207 -12.19 -21.84 2.96
CA VAL A 207 -11.52 -20.96 1.99
C VAL A 207 -11.58 -19.50 2.44
N PHE A 208 -12.76 -19.02 2.86
CA PHE A 208 -12.95 -17.66 3.35
C PHE A 208 -12.10 -17.35 4.59
N ARG A 209 -11.98 -18.30 5.53
CA ARG A 209 -11.11 -18.15 6.71
C ARG A 209 -9.63 -18.05 6.32
N LYS A 210 -9.17 -18.86 5.38
CA LYS A 210 -7.78 -18.78 4.87
C LYS A 210 -7.54 -17.44 4.15
N TRP A 211 -8.47 -17.02 3.30
CA TRP A 211 -8.41 -15.71 2.64
C TRP A 211 -8.33 -14.57 3.67
N THR A 212 -9.17 -14.60 4.70
CA THR A 212 -9.20 -13.59 5.76
C THR A 212 -7.89 -13.55 6.54
N LEU A 213 -7.34 -14.71 6.90
CA LEU A 213 -6.06 -14.79 7.62
C LEU A 213 -4.90 -14.21 6.80
N TRP A 214 -4.75 -14.65 5.56
CA TRP A 214 -3.68 -14.15 4.69
C TRP A 214 -3.89 -12.68 4.31
N GLY A 215 -5.14 -12.25 4.14
CA GLY A 215 -5.52 -10.86 3.94
C GLY A 215 -5.15 -9.97 5.14
N ALA A 216 -5.34 -10.44 6.38
CA ALA A 216 -4.91 -9.72 7.58
C ALA A 216 -3.38 -9.51 7.57
N ILE A 217 -2.62 -10.58 7.32
CA ILE A 217 -1.15 -10.52 7.28
C ILE A 217 -0.68 -9.56 6.17
N ALA A 218 -1.28 -9.66 4.98
CA ALA A 218 -0.98 -8.76 3.86
C ALA A 218 -1.40 -7.31 4.10
N THR A 219 -2.31 -7.04 5.04
CA THR A 219 -2.71 -5.67 5.42
C THR A 219 -1.78 -5.09 6.48
N ILE A 220 -1.27 -5.92 7.40
CA ILE A 220 -0.33 -5.48 8.44
C ILE A 220 0.99 -5.01 7.82
N LEU A 221 1.53 -5.74 6.85
CA LEU A 221 2.79 -5.38 6.17
C LEU A 221 2.82 -3.93 5.66
N PRO A 222 1.85 -3.46 4.85
CA PRO A 222 1.84 -2.09 4.36
C PRO A 222 1.45 -1.06 5.42
N LEU A 223 0.75 -1.43 6.51
CA LEU A 223 0.57 -0.54 7.66
C LEU A 223 1.89 -0.27 8.38
N VAL A 224 2.72 -1.30 8.54
CA VAL A 224 4.09 -1.12 9.06
C VAL A 224 4.92 -0.28 8.08
N ALA A 225 4.81 -0.52 6.77
CA ALA A 225 5.49 0.30 5.77
C ALA A 225 5.07 1.78 5.82
N LEU A 226 3.78 2.05 6.00
CA LEU A 226 3.23 3.39 6.20
C LEU A 226 3.87 4.06 7.43
N TYR A 227 3.89 3.36 8.57
CA TYR A 227 4.53 3.88 9.78
C TYR A 227 6.00 4.23 9.53
N VAL A 228 6.77 3.33 8.92
CA VAL A 228 8.20 3.55 8.63
C VAL A 228 8.40 4.76 7.71
N MET A 229 7.54 4.95 6.70
CA MET A 229 7.62 6.08 5.77
C MET A 229 7.23 7.43 6.42
N VAL A 230 6.36 7.41 7.43
CA VAL A 230 5.94 8.60 8.18
C VAL A 230 6.96 8.95 9.27
N ALA A 231 7.34 7.98 10.10
CA ALA A 231 8.22 8.18 11.24
C ALA A 231 9.68 8.40 10.84
N LYS A 232 10.10 7.90 9.68
CA LYS A 232 11.48 8.03 9.13
C LYS A 232 12.54 7.76 10.19
N PRO A 233 12.51 6.58 10.85
CA PRO A 233 13.45 6.28 11.92
C PRO A 233 14.89 6.33 11.38
N ALA A 234 15.81 6.92 12.16
CA ALA A 234 17.22 6.98 11.80
C ALA A 234 17.88 5.61 12.01
N ILE A 235 17.75 4.75 11.01
CA ILE A 235 18.30 3.38 10.99
C ILE A 235 19.32 3.19 9.88
#